data_AF-A0A7L0F9T0-F1
#
_entry.id   AF-A0A7L0F9T0-F1
#
_cell.length_a   1.000
_cell.length_b   1.000
_cell.length_c   1.000
_cell.angle_alpha   90.00
_cell.angle_beta   90.00
_cell.angle_gamma   90.00
#
_symmetry.space_group_name_H-M   'P 1'
#
loop_
_entity.id
_entity.type
_entity.pdbx_description
1 polymer ?
#
loop_
_entity_poly.entity_id
_entity_poly.type
_entity_poly.pdbx_seq_one_letter_code
_entity_poly.pdbx_strand_id
1 'polypeptide(L)'
;YRRQLAEKLSRKELPLGVRYHVFADPPGPKIGNGGSTLHVLQCLEDLYGDKWASLTVLLIHSGGYSQRLPNASALGKIFTALPFGDPVYQMLELKLAMYIDFPSHMKPGILVTCSDDIELYSTGATETVTFDKPGFTALAHPSDVTTGTTHGVFVLDPSSFSGKGGLEYTSCRHFLHKPDVETMRRCGAVCVRGNCSQLSSSGDHRDPEMDSECVYTDSIFYMDHSTAKQLLTFYKQVGTLCCEIDAYGDFLQALGPGAAEDDTKNTSDAAKEESRLAEVRQKLYSLLKGTMFNVIVLHNSKFYHLGTTQEYLFHFTSDSKLKFELDLRSVASSIFPDKAESSDGSTSIVQSILEPGCSIGPGSVIEYSRIGPAVSVGKNSIISGSHIDLEADVPSNCFLSSLSIKINDQVKYVSMVFSVEDDLKKSVKLLSDIHSLQFFGISLLECLDLWGVKASDQLFSGENTGLGLWTARVFPVCSTLSESVRMSLKMLNSVQHMSAFKLNGFKLLSIEEMLTYKDVEDMLNFRQQIYDEIHLQRQKEKPDL
;
A
#
# COMPACT_ATOMS: atom_id res chain seq x y z
N TYR A 1 14.96 -0.79 3.57
CA TYR A 1 14.25 -1.04 4.85
C TYR A 1 15.20 -1.10 6.04
N ARG A 2 16.18 -2.02 6.09
CA ARG A 2 17.14 -2.08 7.22
C ARG A 2 17.79 -0.74 7.55
N ARG A 3 18.22 0.02 6.53
CA ARG A 3 18.78 1.36 6.69
C ARG A 3 17.79 2.35 7.34
N GLN A 4 16.57 2.44 6.81
CA GLN A 4 15.50 3.29 7.37
C GLN A 4 15.17 2.91 8.82
N LEU A 5 15.07 1.62 9.13
CA LEU A 5 14.85 1.15 10.52
C LEU A 5 16.00 1.56 11.44
N ALA A 6 17.25 1.35 11.02
CA ALA A 6 18.42 1.72 11.81
C ALA A 6 18.46 3.22 12.11
N GLU A 7 18.13 4.04 11.11
CA GLU A 7 18.07 5.50 11.23
C GLU A 7 16.99 5.94 12.21
N LYS A 8 15.76 5.41 12.07
CA LYS A 8 14.64 5.68 12.98
C LYS A 8 14.92 5.22 14.42
N LEU A 9 15.53 4.05 14.59
CA LEU A 9 15.97 3.55 15.90
C LEU A 9 17.03 4.45 16.52
N SER A 10 17.99 4.96 15.73
CA SER A 10 19.02 5.88 16.22
C SER A 10 18.42 7.21 16.72
N ARG A 11 17.34 7.66 16.08
CA ARG A 11 16.55 8.84 16.49
C ARG A 11 15.52 8.55 17.59
N LYS A 12 15.39 7.30 18.03
CA LYS A 12 14.40 6.83 19.02
C LYS A 12 12.94 7.08 18.61
N GLU A 13 12.68 7.07 17.31
CA GLU A 13 11.31 7.15 16.74
C GLU A 13 10.55 5.83 16.84
N LEU A 14 11.27 4.73 17.10
CA LEU A 14 10.73 3.38 17.21
C LEU A 14 11.01 2.78 18.60
N PRO A 15 10.15 1.86 19.10
CA PRO A 15 10.39 1.11 20.33
C PRO A 15 11.77 0.43 20.40
N LEU A 16 12.56 0.72 21.43
CA LEU A 16 13.94 0.22 21.54
C LEU A 16 14.08 -1.19 22.15
N GLY A 17 13.01 -1.75 22.73
CA GLY A 17 13.01 -3.04 23.43
C GLY A 17 12.64 -4.24 22.57
N VAL A 18 12.27 -4.02 21.30
CA VAL A 18 11.79 -5.06 20.39
C VAL A 18 12.83 -5.38 19.32
N ARG A 19 12.74 -6.56 18.72
CA ARG A 19 13.65 -7.00 17.66
C ARG A 19 13.02 -6.77 16.29
N TYR A 20 13.65 -5.95 15.47
CA TYR A 20 13.23 -5.69 14.09
C TYR A 20 14.00 -6.58 13.11
N HIS A 21 13.27 -7.30 12.28
CA HIS A 21 13.83 -8.11 11.20
C HIS A 21 13.27 -7.69 9.85
N VAL A 22 14.14 -7.74 8.84
CA VAL A 22 13.74 -7.52 7.44
C VAL A 22 14.17 -8.75 6.68
N PHE A 23 13.18 -9.47 6.15
CA PHE A 23 13.38 -10.63 5.29
C PHE A 23 13.00 -10.23 3.86
N ALA A 24 13.87 -10.55 2.92
CA ALA A 24 13.55 -10.46 1.51
C ALA A 24 12.97 -11.81 1.07
N ASP A 25 12.12 -11.80 0.05
CA ASP A 25 11.71 -13.04 -0.58
C ASP A 25 12.94 -13.77 -1.17
N PRO A 26 12.95 -15.11 -1.16
CA PRO A 26 14.01 -15.90 -1.78
C PRO A 26 14.12 -15.60 -3.28
N PRO A 27 15.32 -15.74 -3.88
CA PRO A 27 15.48 -15.56 -5.31
C PRO A 27 14.65 -16.59 -6.08
N GLY A 28 14.01 -16.15 -7.17
CA GLY A 28 13.16 -17.00 -8.00
C GLY A 28 11.87 -16.30 -8.40
N PRO A 29 10.83 -17.09 -8.77
CA PRO A 29 9.50 -16.56 -9.06
C PRO A 29 8.92 -15.81 -7.87
N LYS A 30 7.99 -14.89 -8.14
CA LYS A 30 7.23 -14.20 -7.09
C LYS A 30 6.40 -15.23 -6.30
N ILE A 31 6.45 -15.15 -4.97
CA ILE A 31 5.83 -16.15 -4.08
C ILE A 31 4.56 -15.65 -3.37
N GLY A 32 4.18 -14.39 -3.57
CA GLY A 32 2.99 -13.79 -2.94
C GLY A 32 3.16 -13.60 -1.42
N ASN A 33 2.23 -12.87 -0.79
CA ASN A 33 2.30 -12.56 0.65
C ASN A 33 2.16 -13.82 1.54
N GLY A 34 1.40 -14.83 1.10
CA GLY A 34 1.33 -16.14 1.76
C GLY A 34 2.65 -16.88 1.68
N GLY A 35 3.30 -16.88 0.51
CA GLY A 35 4.62 -17.48 0.34
C GLY A 35 5.69 -16.77 1.18
N SER A 36 5.68 -15.43 1.21
CA SER A 36 6.55 -14.64 2.08
C SER A 36 6.31 -14.97 3.56
N THR A 37 5.05 -15.17 3.96
CA THR A 37 4.71 -15.60 5.34
C THR A 37 5.33 -16.94 5.67
N LEU A 38 5.20 -17.95 4.80
CA LEU A 38 5.84 -19.25 4.96
C LEU A 38 7.37 -19.15 5.07
N HIS A 39 7.99 -18.33 4.22
CA HIS A 39 9.42 -18.10 4.23
C HIS A 39 9.90 -17.46 5.54
N VAL A 40 9.16 -16.48 6.07
CA VAL A 40 9.47 -15.83 7.35
C VAL A 40 9.44 -16.83 8.51
N LEU A 41 8.53 -17.81 8.51
CA LEU A 41 8.51 -18.84 9.55
C LEU A 41 9.82 -19.65 9.56
N GLN A 42 10.37 -19.98 8.38
CA GLN A 42 11.67 -20.64 8.29
C GLN A 42 12.79 -19.74 8.82
N CYS A 43 12.81 -18.47 8.41
CA CYS A 43 13.80 -17.50 8.89
C CYS A 43 13.76 -17.31 10.41
N LEU A 44 12.57 -17.30 11.02
CA LEU A 44 12.41 -17.20 12.48
C LEU A 44 12.95 -18.44 13.19
N GLU A 45 12.68 -19.63 12.67
CA GLU A 45 13.24 -20.87 13.22
C GLU A 45 14.77 -20.89 13.09
N ASP A 46 15.31 -20.50 11.94
CA ASP A 46 16.76 -20.46 11.69
C ASP A 46 17.47 -19.48 12.64
N LEU A 47 16.86 -18.32 12.91
CA LEU A 47 17.44 -17.29 13.77
C LEU A 47 17.34 -17.60 15.27
N TYR A 48 16.26 -18.26 15.71
CA TYR A 48 15.96 -18.41 17.13
C TYR A 48 16.00 -19.85 17.64
N GLY A 49 16.12 -20.85 16.76
CA GLY A 49 15.95 -22.26 17.10
C GLY A 49 14.64 -22.46 17.86
N ASP A 50 14.59 -23.41 18.80
CA ASP A 50 13.37 -23.73 19.55
C ASP A 50 12.70 -22.54 20.27
N LYS A 51 13.42 -21.43 20.52
CA LYS A 51 12.86 -20.24 21.19
C LYS A 51 11.79 -19.55 20.36
N TRP A 52 11.76 -19.73 19.03
CA TRP A 52 10.72 -19.12 18.18
C TRP A 52 9.31 -19.53 18.61
N ALA A 53 9.18 -20.71 19.25
CA ALA A 53 7.92 -21.22 19.78
C ALA A 53 7.30 -20.41 20.93
N SER A 54 8.10 -19.55 21.56
CA SER A 54 7.67 -18.69 22.67
C SER A 54 7.48 -17.22 22.27
N LEU A 55 7.69 -16.87 21.00
CA LEU A 55 7.65 -15.48 20.55
C LEU A 55 6.23 -15.05 20.18
N THR A 56 5.92 -13.80 20.49
CA THR A 56 4.86 -13.04 19.82
C THR A 56 5.49 -12.26 18.68
N VAL A 57 4.96 -12.40 17.47
CA VAL A 57 5.53 -11.80 16.26
C VAL A 57 4.47 -10.97 15.56
N LEU A 58 4.78 -9.70 15.29
CA LEU A 58 4.07 -8.88 14.32
C LEU A 58 4.78 -9.01 12.97
N LEU A 59 4.11 -9.61 11.99
CA LEU A 59 4.55 -9.72 10.60
C LEU A 59 3.79 -8.71 9.76
N ILE A 60 4.51 -7.72 9.25
CA ILE A 60 3.97 -6.71 8.33
C ILE A 60 4.43 -7.03 6.91
N HIS A 61 3.52 -7.35 6.01
CA HIS A 61 3.84 -7.45 4.59
C HIS A 61 4.09 -6.04 4.05
N SER A 62 5.35 -5.69 3.87
CA SER A 62 5.81 -4.34 3.51
C SER A 62 5.52 -3.91 2.05
N GLY A 63 4.61 -4.60 1.36
CA GLY A 63 4.19 -4.35 -0.02
C GLY A 63 5.05 -5.04 -1.10
N GLY A 64 4.41 -5.40 -2.22
CA GLY A 64 5.08 -5.87 -3.44
C GLY A 64 5.58 -4.70 -4.31
N TYR A 65 5.53 -4.86 -5.64
CA TYR A 65 5.98 -3.82 -6.59
C TYR A 65 5.25 -2.48 -6.46
N SER A 66 4.08 -2.43 -5.81
CA SER A 66 3.29 -1.20 -5.59
C SER A 66 2.95 -0.46 -6.89
N GLN A 67 2.69 -1.20 -7.97
CA GLN A 67 2.39 -0.65 -9.31
C GLN A 67 1.16 0.29 -9.34
N ARG A 68 0.29 0.21 -8.33
CA ARG A 68 -0.88 1.11 -8.21
C ARG A 68 -0.61 2.37 -7.37
N LEU A 69 0.49 2.42 -6.62
CA LEU A 69 0.95 3.59 -5.87
C LEU A 69 2.49 3.72 -6.00
N PRO A 70 2.99 4.17 -7.16
CA PRO A 70 4.40 3.99 -7.52
C PRO A 70 5.39 4.81 -6.68
N ASN A 71 4.95 5.89 -6.02
CA ASN A 71 5.77 6.67 -5.09
C ASN A 71 6.19 5.83 -3.88
N ALA A 72 5.43 4.79 -3.54
CA ALA A 72 5.75 3.83 -2.49
C ALA A 72 6.72 2.72 -2.93
N SER A 73 7.00 2.53 -4.23
CA SER A 73 7.77 1.38 -4.73
C SER A 73 9.28 1.44 -4.40
N ALA A 74 9.87 2.63 -4.38
CA ALA A 74 11.32 2.78 -4.25
C ALA A 74 11.79 2.59 -2.80
N LEU A 75 11.18 3.30 -1.85
CA LEU A 75 11.57 3.29 -0.43
C LEU A 75 10.69 2.38 0.44
N GLY A 76 9.61 1.85 -0.12
CA GLY A 76 8.73 0.87 0.49
C GLY A 76 7.41 1.43 0.97
N LYS A 77 6.36 0.65 0.78
CA LYS A 77 5.00 1.02 1.15
C LYS A 77 4.81 1.19 2.66
N ILE A 78 5.49 0.40 3.47
CA ILE A 78 5.48 0.56 4.93
C ILE A 78 6.13 1.88 5.40
N PHE A 79 6.87 2.57 4.53
CA PHE A 79 7.49 3.88 4.78
C PHE A 79 6.77 5.01 4.01
N THR A 80 5.54 4.79 3.56
CA THR A 80 4.68 5.86 3.02
C THR A 80 4.44 6.91 4.10
N ALA A 81 4.61 8.18 3.76
CA ALA A 81 4.42 9.29 4.68
C ALA A 81 2.94 9.52 4.96
N LEU A 82 2.63 9.94 6.18
CA LEU A 82 1.31 10.33 6.58
C LEU A 82 1.31 11.82 6.91
N PRO A 83 0.24 12.58 6.61
CA PRO A 83 0.21 14.03 6.80
C PRO A 83 0.03 14.46 8.28
N PHE A 84 0.83 13.90 9.19
CA PHE A 84 0.87 14.27 10.61
C PHE A 84 2.19 13.83 11.27
N GLY A 85 2.42 14.31 12.51
CA GLY A 85 3.65 14.07 13.26
C GLY A 85 4.74 15.12 13.03
N ASP A 86 5.68 15.22 13.97
CA ASP A 86 6.91 16.01 13.83
C ASP A 86 8.07 15.29 14.56
N PRO A 87 9.02 14.62 13.84
CA PRO A 87 9.07 14.46 12.38
C PRO A 87 7.85 13.72 11.82
N VAL A 88 7.61 13.84 10.52
CA VAL A 88 6.47 13.20 9.84
C VAL A 88 6.44 11.70 10.12
N TYR A 89 5.29 11.20 10.58
CA TYR A 89 5.09 9.78 10.79
C TYR A 89 4.87 9.06 9.47
N GLN A 90 5.34 7.82 9.39
CA GLN A 90 5.12 6.92 8.28
C GLN A 90 4.20 5.78 8.71
N MET A 91 3.74 4.98 7.75
CA MET A 91 2.82 3.88 8.03
C MET A 91 3.36 2.91 9.09
N LEU A 92 4.68 2.70 9.17
CA LEU A 92 5.31 1.89 10.21
C LEU A 92 4.97 2.40 11.62
N GLU A 93 5.12 3.69 11.90
CA GLU A 93 4.83 4.25 13.22
C GLU A 93 3.35 4.13 13.55
N LEU A 94 2.47 4.39 12.58
CA LEU A 94 1.03 4.25 12.76
C LEU A 94 0.64 2.80 13.07
N LYS A 95 1.17 1.82 12.31
CA LYS A 95 0.94 0.39 12.56
C LYS A 95 1.39 -0.03 13.97
N LEU A 96 2.57 0.40 14.39
CA LEU A 96 3.07 0.10 15.74
C LEU A 96 2.21 0.76 16.83
N ALA A 97 1.71 1.96 16.60
CA ALA A 97 0.82 2.64 17.53
C ALA A 97 -0.55 1.95 17.62
N MET A 98 -1.16 1.56 16.50
CA MET A 98 -2.46 0.87 16.45
C MET A 98 -2.47 -0.48 17.17
N TYR A 99 -1.32 -1.17 17.19
CA TYR A 99 -1.20 -2.53 17.73
C TYR A 99 -0.43 -2.59 19.05
N ILE A 100 -0.16 -1.46 19.69
CA ILE A 100 0.71 -1.39 20.87
C ILE A 100 0.23 -2.27 22.03
N ASP A 101 -1.08 -2.45 22.17
CA ASP A 101 -1.70 -3.23 23.24
C ASP A 101 -1.80 -4.73 22.93
N PHE A 102 -1.68 -5.14 21.66
CA PHE A 102 -1.87 -6.55 21.29
C PHE A 102 -0.85 -7.49 21.95
N PRO A 103 0.45 -7.18 22.03
CA PRO A 103 1.44 -8.08 22.64
C PRO A 103 1.14 -8.48 24.08
N SER A 104 0.48 -7.64 24.90
CA SER A 104 0.13 -8.00 26.29
C SER A 104 -1.07 -8.93 26.39
N HIS A 105 -1.85 -9.06 25.32
CA HIS A 105 -3.07 -9.87 25.24
C HIS A 105 -2.98 -10.96 24.16
N MET A 106 -1.76 -11.31 23.75
CA MET A 106 -1.48 -12.27 22.69
C MET A 106 -0.67 -13.45 23.23
N LYS A 107 -1.13 -14.68 22.97
CA LYS A 107 -0.31 -15.89 23.18
C LYS A 107 0.80 -15.96 22.11
N PRO A 108 1.88 -16.75 22.35
CA PRO A 108 2.89 -16.98 21.32
C PRO A 108 2.27 -17.42 19.98
N GLY A 109 2.66 -16.74 18.92
CA GLY A 109 2.02 -16.83 17.61
C GLY A 109 2.42 -15.67 16.72
N ILE A 110 1.80 -15.60 15.54
CA ILE A 110 2.14 -14.64 14.49
C ILE A 110 0.90 -13.82 14.14
N LEU A 111 0.98 -12.51 14.30
CA LEU A 111 -0.03 -11.56 13.85
C LEU A 111 0.41 -10.99 12.49
N VAL A 112 -0.43 -11.12 11.47
CA VAL A 112 -0.12 -10.82 10.07
C VAL A 112 -1.01 -9.69 9.56
N THR A 113 -0.39 -8.61 9.10
CA THR A 113 -1.05 -7.39 8.57
C THR A 113 -0.35 -6.91 7.31
N CYS A 114 -1.03 -6.08 6.52
CA CYS A 114 -0.43 -5.42 5.37
C CYS A 114 0.07 -4.00 5.73
N SER A 115 0.58 -3.28 4.72
CA SER A 115 1.32 -2.02 4.92
C SER A 115 0.60 -0.82 4.30
N ASP A 116 -0.61 -1.03 3.80
CA ASP A 116 -1.42 -0.04 3.07
C ASP A 116 -2.72 0.27 3.78
N ASP A 117 -3.15 -0.53 4.75
CA ASP A 117 -4.40 -0.38 5.46
C ASP A 117 -4.23 0.34 6.80
N ILE A 118 -5.29 1.01 7.22
CA ILE A 118 -5.41 1.65 8.53
C ILE A 118 -6.68 1.13 9.17
N GLU A 119 -6.53 0.39 10.27
CA GLU A 119 -7.62 -0.18 11.05
C GLU A 119 -7.84 0.63 12.32
N LEU A 120 -8.72 1.63 12.24
CA LEU A 120 -9.11 2.41 13.40
C LEU A 120 -10.28 1.73 14.08
N TYR A 121 -10.19 1.54 15.38
CA TYR A 121 -11.26 0.91 16.14
C TYR A 121 -11.35 1.49 17.55
N SER A 122 -12.55 1.41 18.11
CA SER A 122 -12.84 1.82 19.48
C SER A 122 -13.51 0.67 20.20
N THR A 123 -12.93 0.25 21.32
CA THR A 123 -13.50 -0.75 22.23
C THR A 123 -13.98 -0.05 23.49
N GLY A 124 -14.94 -0.67 24.20
CA GLY A 124 -15.35 -0.21 25.52
C GLY A 124 -14.18 -0.22 26.51
N ALA A 125 -14.25 0.60 27.57
CA ALA A 125 -13.15 0.78 28.53
C ALA A 125 -12.65 -0.51 29.21
N THR A 126 -13.46 -1.56 29.23
CA THR A 126 -13.14 -2.88 29.79
C THR A 126 -12.99 -3.97 28.72
N GLU A 127 -13.22 -3.64 27.45
CA GLU A 127 -13.11 -4.57 26.33
C GLU A 127 -11.68 -4.57 25.82
N THR A 128 -11.11 -5.77 25.61
CA THR A 128 -9.74 -5.94 25.16
C THR A 128 -9.67 -6.98 24.06
N VAL A 129 -9.02 -6.60 22.95
CA VAL A 129 -8.70 -7.52 21.86
C VAL A 129 -7.64 -8.51 22.35
N THR A 130 -7.99 -9.80 22.34
CA THR A 130 -7.18 -10.89 22.90
C THR A 130 -6.99 -11.96 21.86
N PHE A 131 -5.74 -12.34 21.60
CA PHE A 131 -5.37 -13.40 20.67
C PHE A 131 -4.92 -14.65 21.44
N ASP A 132 -5.90 -15.42 21.94
CA ASP A 132 -5.66 -16.58 22.81
C ASP A 132 -6.27 -17.90 22.32
N LYS A 133 -7.02 -17.86 21.21
CA LYS A 133 -7.71 -18.99 20.60
C LYS A 133 -6.78 -19.80 19.70
N PRO A 134 -7.00 -21.12 19.60
CA PRO A 134 -6.25 -21.96 18.69
C PRO A 134 -6.64 -21.71 17.23
N GLY A 135 -5.75 -22.08 16.29
CA GLY A 135 -5.97 -21.87 14.86
C GLY A 135 -5.74 -20.42 14.44
N PHE A 136 -6.67 -19.89 13.64
CA PHE A 136 -6.64 -18.50 13.18
C PHE A 136 -7.65 -17.64 13.94
N THR A 137 -7.28 -16.38 14.19
CA THR A 137 -8.17 -15.35 14.72
C THR A 137 -8.05 -14.08 13.88
N ALA A 138 -9.08 -13.70 13.13
CA ALA A 138 -9.06 -12.49 12.30
C ALA A 138 -9.81 -11.32 12.97
N LEU A 139 -9.45 -10.08 12.63
CA LEU A 139 -10.29 -8.92 12.92
C LEU A 139 -11.27 -8.70 11.77
N ALA A 140 -12.51 -8.34 12.13
CA ALA A 140 -13.59 -8.10 11.19
C ALA A 140 -14.16 -6.68 11.36
N HIS A 141 -14.28 -5.97 10.24
CA HIS A 141 -14.74 -4.59 10.21
C HIS A 141 -16.05 -4.46 9.44
N PRO A 142 -17.05 -3.71 9.92
CA PRO A 142 -18.24 -3.44 9.14
C PRO A 142 -17.90 -2.54 7.95
N SER A 143 -18.21 -3.01 6.75
CA SER A 143 -18.04 -2.28 5.49
C SER A 143 -19.33 -2.29 4.69
N ASP A 144 -19.44 -1.36 3.75
CA ASP A 144 -20.50 -1.44 2.75
C ASP A 144 -20.31 -2.66 1.85
N VAL A 145 -21.41 -3.10 1.24
CA VAL A 145 -21.43 -4.30 0.39
C VAL A 145 -20.51 -4.14 -0.82
N THR A 146 -20.31 -2.92 -1.32
CA THR A 146 -19.42 -2.64 -2.46
C THR A 146 -17.96 -2.90 -2.12
N THR A 147 -17.52 -2.49 -0.92
CA THR A 147 -16.17 -2.73 -0.39
C THR A 147 -15.87 -4.23 -0.28
N GLY A 148 -16.89 -5.03 0.05
CA GLY A 148 -16.78 -6.50 0.06
C GLY A 148 -16.40 -7.11 -1.29
N THR A 149 -16.58 -6.40 -2.42
CA THR A 149 -16.19 -6.91 -3.74
C THR A 149 -14.69 -6.83 -4.02
N THR A 150 -13.96 -6.04 -3.24
CA THR A 150 -12.52 -5.83 -3.40
C THR A 150 -11.71 -6.42 -2.25
N HIS A 151 -12.37 -6.88 -1.19
CA HIS A 151 -11.78 -7.42 0.04
C HIS A 151 -12.29 -8.83 0.34
N GLY A 152 -11.69 -9.49 1.32
CA GLY A 152 -12.22 -10.70 1.90
C GLY A 152 -13.44 -10.42 2.78
N VAL A 153 -14.39 -11.35 2.79
CA VAL A 153 -15.64 -11.22 3.55
C VAL A 153 -15.86 -12.45 4.41
N PHE A 154 -16.11 -12.23 5.70
CA PHE A 154 -16.42 -13.30 6.64
C PHE A 154 -17.90 -13.68 6.60
N VAL A 155 -18.18 -14.97 6.48
CA VAL A 155 -19.50 -15.51 6.80
C VAL A 155 -19.49 -15.97 8.24
N LEU A 156 -20.05 -15.14 9.12
CA LEU A 156 -20.09 -15.37 10.57
C LEU A 156 -21.09 -16.48 10.92
N ASP A 157 -20.83 -17.24 11.98
CA ASP A 157 -21.78 -18.22 12.51
C ASP A 157 -22.92 -17.52 13.27
N PRO A 158 -24.18 -17.62 12.82
CA PRO A 158 -25.32 -16.98 13.49
C PRO A 158 -25.58 -17.51 14.91
N SER A 159 -25.07 -18.70 15.25
CA SER A 159 -25.24 -19.28 16.58
C SER A 159 -24.34 -18.65 17.64
N SER A 160 -23.20 -18.08 17.24
CA SER A 160 -22.24 -17.40 18.12
C SER A 160 -22.17 -15.88 17.91
N PHE A 161 -22.94 -15.35 16.97
CA PHE A 161 -22.96 -13.92 16.63
C PHE A 161 -24.28 -13.27 17.04
N SER A 162 -24.22 -12.30 17.94
CA SER A 162 -25.36 -11.53 18.45
C SER A 162 -25.53 -10.18 17.73
N GLY A 163 -24.46 -9.65 17.13
CA GLY A 163 -24.46 -8.36 16.43
C GLY A 163 -24.65 -7.16 17.37
N LYS A 164 -24.29 -7.31 18.64
CA LYS A 164 -24.47 -6.30 19.69
C LYS A 164 -23.15 -6.03 20.41
N GLY A 165 -22.95 -4.77 20.83
CA GLY A 165 -21.78 -4.34 21.59
C GLY A 165 -20.74 -3.63 20.72
N GLY A 166 -19.59 -3.28 21.32
CA GLY A 166 -18.46 -2.70 20.59
C GLY A 166 -17.55 -3.77 19.98
N LEU A 167 -17.34 -4.86 20.73
CA LEU A 167 -16.46 -5.97 20.39
C LEU A 167 -17.18 -7.32 20.62
N GLU A 168 -17.11 -8.23 19.65
CA GLU A 168 -17.72 -9.56 19.76
C GLU A 168 -16.77 -10.66 19.25
N TYR A 169 -16.62 -11.75 20.00
CA TYR A 169 -15.90 -12.95 19.57
C TYR A 169 -16.87 -13.97 19.00
N THR A 170 -16.65 -14.38 17.76
CA THR A 170 -17.49 -15.38 17.08
C THR A 170 -16.63 -16.35 16.27
N SER A 171 -17.27 -17.38 15.72
CA SER A 171 -16.65 -18.28 14.76
C SER A 171 -17.04 -17.90 13.33
N CYS A 172 -16.15 -18.20 12.38
CA CYS A 172 -16.43 -18.02 10.96
C CYS A 172 -16.75 -19.36 10.30
N ARG A 173 -17.87 -19.41 9.56
CA ARG A 173 -18.28 -20.60 8.81
C ARG A 173 -17.40 -20.80 7.59
N HIS A 174 -17.18 -19.75 6.81
CA HIS A 174 -16.28 -19.75 5.65
C HIS A 174 -15.93 -18.31 5.25
N PHE A 175 -14.84 -18.16 4.52
CA PHE A 175 -14.33 -16.90 4.01
C PHE A 175 -14.54 -16.78 2.51
N LEU A 176 -14.97 -15.61 2.06
CA LEU A 176 -15.14 -15.30 0.65
C LEU A 176 -14.04 -14.34 0.21
N HIS A 177 -13.18 -14.72 -0.73
CA HIS A 177 -12.12 -13.83 -1.22
C HIS A 177 -12.61 -13.01 -2.41
N LYS A 178 -12.84 -11.70 -2.22
CA LYS A 178 -13.29 -10.76 -3.26
C LYS A 178 -14.55 -11.23 -4.00
N PRO A 179 -15.62 -11.62 -3.28
CA PRO A 179 -16.84 -12.12 -3.89
C PRO A 179 -17.61 -11.02 -4.63
N ASP A 180 -18.41 -11.41 -5.62
CA ASP A 180 -19.49 -10.54 -6.10
C ASP A 180 -20.61 -10.41 -5.05
N VAL A 181 -21.47 -9.40 -5.24
CA VAL A 181 -22.59 -9.09 -4.34
C VAL A 181 -23.59 -10.24 -4.23
N GLU A 182 -23.83 -10.96 -5.33
CA GLU A 182 -24.77 -12.09 -5.35
C GLU A 182 -24.26 -13.24 -4.48
N THR A 183 -22.97 -13.55 -4.58
CA THR A 183 -22.28 -14.55 -3.77
C THR A 183 -22.33 -14.19 -2.29
N MET A 184 -22.08 -12.92 -1.92
CA MET A 184 -22.22 -12.47 -0.54
C MET A 184 -23.62 -12.71 0.02
N ARG A 185 -24.68 -12.41 -0.75
CA ARG A 185 -26.07 -12.63 -0.34
C ARG A 185 -26.40 -14.12 -0.23
N ARG A 186 -26.05 -14.91 -1.24
CA ARG A 186 -26.29 -16.36 -1.29
C ARG A 186 -25.63 -17.09 -0.12
N CYS A 187 -24.41 -16.68 0.24
CA CYS A 187 -23.66 -17.27 1.33
C CYS A 187 -24.05 -16.74 2.72
N GLY A 188 -24.96 -15.75 2.80
CA GLY A 188 -25.43 -15.18 4.06
C GLY A 188 -24.41 -14.26 4.74
N ALA A 189 -23.51 -13.64 3.99
CA ALA A 189 -22.51 -12.71 4.50
C ALA A 189 -23.10 -11.32 4.83
N VAL A 190 -24.17 -10.94 4.11
CA VAL A 190 -24.81 -9.62 4.26
C VAL A 190 -25.63 -9.58 5.54
N CYS A 191 -25.29 -8.64 6.41
CA CYS A 191 -25.94 -8.39 7.69
C CYS A 191 -26.72 -7.07 7.64
N VAL A 192 -27.86 -7.03 8.32
CA VAL A 192 -28.64 -5.79 8.51
C VAL A 192 -28.16 -5.14 9.81
N ARG A 193 -27.58 -3.94 9.72
CA ARG A 193 -27.08 -3.23 10.90
C ARG A 193 -28.22 -2.49 11.59
N GLY A 194 -28.79 -3.10 12.63
CA GLY A 194 -29.71 -2.42 13.55
C GLY A 194 -28.97 -1.40 14.42
N ASN A 195 -29.61 -0.28 14.73
CA ASN A 195 -29.07 0.83 15.52
C ASN A 195 -28.31 0.36 16.78
N CYS A 196 -26.97 0.33 16.73
CA CYS A 196 -26.15 0.36 17.93
C CYS A 196 -26.09 1.82 18.37
N SER A 197 -26.84 2.14 19.43
CA SER A 197 -26.93 3.45 20.05
C SER A 197 -25.55 4.11 20.20
N GLN A 198 -25.25 5.09 19.35
CA GLN A 198 -24.33 6.14 19.74
C GLN A 198 -24.93 6.80 20.99
N LEU A 199 -24.16 6.81 22.07
CA LEU A 199 -24.51 7.52 23.30
C LEU A 199 -24.70 9.01 22.98
N SER A 200 -25.97 9.40 22.82
CA SER A 200 -26.56 10.71 23.09
C SER A 200 -25.63 11.93 22.96
N SER A 201 -25.49 12.46 21.75
CA SER A 201 -25.38 13.91 21.56
C SER A 201 -26.78 14.44 21.25
N SER A 202 -27.37 15.12 22.23
CA SER A 202 -28.66 15.80 22.13
C SER A 202 -28.63 16.88 21.05
N GLY A 203 -29.43 16.68 20.00
CA GLY A 203 -29.73 17.67 18.96
C GLY A 203 -30.75 17.08 17.99
N ASP A 204 -31.99 17.54 18.09
CA ASP A 204 -33.12 17.17 17.24
C ASP A 204 -32.79 17.29 15.75
N HIS A 205 -32.90 16.18 15.01
CA HIS A 205 -33.54 16.04 13.69
C HIS A 205 -33.48 14.55 13.32
N ARG A 206 -34.54 13.80 13.66
CA ARG A 206 -34.69 12.40 13.23
C ARG A 206 -35.18 12.34 11.80
N ASP A 207 -34.28 12.18 10.85
CA ASP A 207 -34.60 11.49 9.61
C ASP A 207 -34.73 9.99 9.92
N PRO A 208 -35.74 9.28 9.38
CA PRO A 208 -35.83 7.83 9.50
C PRO A 208 -34.78 7.19 8.56
N GLU A 209 -33.54 7.11 9.01
CA GLU A 209 -32.46 6.46 8.25
C GLU A 209 -32.68 4.94 8.19
N MET A 210 -32.75 4.41 6.96
CA MET A 210 -32.94 3.00 6.63
C MET A 210 -31.91 2.09 7.32
N ASP A 211 -32.35 0.89 7.71
CA ASP A 211 -31.47 -0.23 8.00
C ASP A 211 -30.44 -0.41 6.88
N SER A 212 -29.17 -0.14 7.17
CA SER A 212 -28.10 -0.25 6.18
C SER A 212 -27.53 -1.66 6.19
N GLU A 213 -27.53 -2.30 5.01
CA GLU A 213 -26.84 -3.56 4.79
C GLU A 213 -25.31 -3.36 4.89
N CYS A 214 -24.65 -4.27 5.58
CA CYS A 214 -23.20 -4.28 5.70
C CYS A 214 -22.65 -5.70 5.56
N VAL A 215 -21.36 -5.80 5.31
CA VAL A 215 -20.58 -7.04 5.37
C VAL A 215 -19.42 -6.85 6.33
N TYR A 216 -18.85 -7.95 6.80
CA TYR A 216 -17.67 -7.92 7.67
C TYR A 216 -16.43 -8.29 6.87
N THR A 217 -15.54 -7.32 6.68
CA THR A 217 -14.33 -7.44 5.85
C THR A 217 -13.08 -7.73 6.68
N ASP A 218 -12.08 -8.33 6.04
CA ASP A 218 -10.78 -8.66 6.62
C ASP A 218 -9.78 -7.51 6.56
N SER A 219 -8.75 -7.62 7.40
CA SER A 219 -7.61 -6.69 7.47
C SER A 219 -6.36 -7.40 8.00
N ILE A 220 -6.50 -8.01 9.17
CA ILE A 220 -5.40 -8.62 9.94
C ILE A 220 -5.85 -9.97 10.51
N PHE A 221 -4.92 -10.92 10.59
CA PHE A 221 -5.17 -12.19 11.25
C PHE A 221 -3.99 -12.64 12.11
N TYR A 222 -4.32 -13.28 13.23
CA TYR A 222 -3.42 -14.01 14.09
C TYR A 222 -3.48 -15.50 13.75
N MET A 223 -2.32 -16.17 13.77
CA MET A 223 -2.20 -17.62 13.80
C MET A 223 -1.46 -18.07 15.05
N ASP A 224 -2.01 -19.05 15.75
CA ASP A 224 -1.34 -19.64 16.89
C ASP A 224 -0.04 -20.37 16.50
N HIS A 225 0.84 -20.57 17.48
CA HIS A 225 2.12 -21.21 17.21
C HIS A 225 2.01 -22.62 16.61
N SER A 226 1.02 -23.43 17.04
CA SER A 226 0.80 -24.77 16.47
C SER A 226 0.50 -24.73 14.98
N THR A 227 -0.35 -23.82 14.55
CA THR A 227 -0.71 -23.62 13.14
C THR A 227 0.48 -23.09 12.36
N ALA A 228 1.21 -22.11 12.89
CA ALA A 228 2.44 -21.61 12.28
C ALA A 228 3.47 -22.75 12.08
N LYS A 229 3.60 -23.68 13.04
CA LYS A 229 4.50 -24.83 12.92
C LYS A 229 4.06 -25.83 11.84
N GLN A 230 2.75 -26.03 11.67
CA GLN A 230 2.21 -26.85 10.57
C GLN A 230 2.54 -26.22 9.21
N LEU A 231 2.32 -24.91 9.07
CA LEU A 231 2.67 -24.16 7.86
C LEU A 231 4.18 -24.20 7.55
N LEU A 232 5.03 -24.07 8.57
CA LEU A 232 6.47 -24.23 8.42
C LEU A 232 6.85 -25.64 7.93
N THR A 233 6.24 -26.67 8.53
CA THR A 233 6.47 -28.07 8.13
C THR A 233 6.08 -28.29 6.67
N PHE A 234 4.94 -27.73 6.26
CA PHE A 234 4.50 -27.74 4.86
C PHE A 234 5.51 -27.05 3.94
N TYR A 235 5.96 -25.85 4.30
CA TYR A 235 6.94 -25.10 3.50
C TYR A 235 8.24 -25.89 3.30
N LYS A 236 8.76 -26.52 4.35
CA LYS A 236 9.93 -27.41 4.28
C LYS A 236 9.72 -28.62 3.37
N GLN A 237 8.51 -29.18 3.34
CA GLN A 237 8.18 -30.33 2.49
C GLN A 237 8.04 -29.95 1.02
N VAL A 238 7.46 -28.78 0.74
CA VAL A 238 7.31 -28.26 -0.63
C VAL A 238 8.65 -27.79 -1.19
N GLY A 239 9.50 -27.18 -0.36
CA GLY A 239 10.77 -26.62 -0.78
C GLY A 239 10.59 -25.28 -1.50
N THR A 240 11.28 -25.10 -2.62
CA THR A 240 11.20 -23.86 -3.41
C THR A 240 9.80 -23.66 -3.98
N LEU A 241 9.14 -22.58 -3.56
CA LEU A 241 7.88 -22.15 -4.16
C LEU A 241 8.13 -21.60 -5.57
N CYS A 242 7.35 -22.07 -6.53
CA CYS A 242 7.40 -21.61 -7.91
C CYS A 242 6.14 -20.85 -8.32
N CYS A 243 5.37 -20.35 -7.35
CA CYS A 243 4.06 -19.77 -7.58
C CYS A 243 3.66 -18.81 -6.45
N GLU A 244 2.76 -17.88 -6.77
CA GLU A 244 2.20 -16.94 -5.78
C GLU A 244 1.13 -17.59 -4.90
N ILE A 245 1.34 -17.52 -3.58
CA ILE A 245 0.36 -17.87 -2.56
C ILE A 245 -0.15 -16.58 -1.94
N ASP A 246 -1.47 -16.40 -1.91
CA ASP A 246 -2.12 -15.28 -1.23
C ASP A 246 -2.49 -15.67 0.21
N ALA A 247 -2.03 -14.96 1.22
CA ALA A 247 -2.29 -15.33 2.62
C ALA A 247 -3.79 -15.31 2.95
N TYR A 248 -4.55 -14.38 2.41
CA TYR A 248 -5.97 -14.24 2.71
C TYR A 248 -6.79 -15.21 1.85
N GLY A 249 -6.51 -15.25 0.55
CA GLY A 249 -7.14 -16.14 -0.41
C GLY A 249 -6.81 -17.62 -0.18
N ASP A 250 -5.56 -17.99 0.09
CA ASP A 250 -5.16 -19.39 0.17
C ASP A 250 -5.14 -19.94 1.60
N PHE A 251 -4.90 -19.11 2.64
CA PHE A 251 -5.00 -19.60 4.03
C PHE A 251 -6.44 -19.55 4.53
N LEU A 252 -7.10 -18.39 4.46
CA LEU A 252 -8.38 -18.20 5.14
C LEU A 252 -9.55 -18.94 4.46
N GLN A 253 -9.54 -19.10 3.13
CA GLN A 253 -10.57 -19.87 2.42
C GLN A 253 -10.61 -21.35 2.82
N ALA A 254 -9.49 -21.90 3.30
CA ALA A 254 -9.42 -23.29 3.73
C ALA A 254 -10.01 -23.52 5.14
N LEU A 255 -10.37 -22.44 5.85
CA LEU A 255 -10.75 -22.48 7.25
C LEU A 255 -12.27 -22.45 7.44
N GLY A 256 -12.70 -22.94 8.60
CA GLY A 256 -14.10 -22.95 9.00
C GLY A 256 -14.88 -24.19 8.49
N PRO A 257 -16.00 -24.54 9.16
CA PRO A 257 -16.77 -25.75 8.87
C PRO A 257 -17.48 -25.75 7.51
N GLY A 258 -17.63 -24.57 6.88
CA GLY A 258 -18.27 -24.39 5.59
C GLY A 258 -17.31 -24.28 4.40
N ALA A 259 -16.00 -24.44 4.61
CA ALA A 259 -15.01 -24.36 3.54
C ALA A 259 -15.27 -25.45 2.48
N ALA A 260 -15.41 -25.05 1.22
CA ALA A 260 -15.60 -25.94 0.07
C ALA A 260 -14.38 -25.91 -0.85
N GLU A 261 -14.06 -27.04 -1.48
CA GLU A 261 -12.89 -27.14 -2.37
C GLU A 261 -13.09 -26.39 -3.70
N ASP A 262 -14.34 -26.21 -4.14
CA ASP A 262 -14.64 -25.53 -5.41
C ASP A 262 -14.30 -24.03 -5.43
N ASP A 263 -14.17 -23.39 -4.26
CA ASP A 263 -13.80 -21.97 -4.15
C ASP A 263 -12.33 -21.70 -4.52
N THR A 264 -11.48 -22.74 -4.57
CA THR A 264 -10.05 -22.64 -4.93
C THR A 264 -9.80 -22.42 -6.43
N LYS A 265 -10.82 -22.51 -7.29
CA LYS A 265 -10.69 -22.46 -8.76
C LYS A 265 -10.82 -21.07 -9.38
N ASN A 266 -11.12 -20.02 -8.61
CA ASN A 266 -11.51 -18.71 -9.15
C ASN A 266 -10.39 -17.66 -9.32
N THR A 267 -9.11 -18.04 -9.34
CA THR A 267 -8.04 -17.07 -9.71
C THR A 267 -7.63 -17.25 -11.17
N SER A 268 -7.92 -16.24 -11.99
CA SER A 268 -7.69 -16.15 -13.43
C SER A 268 -6.21 -16.14 -13.86
N ASP A 269 -5.97 -16.79 -15.01
CA ASP A 269 -4.91 -16.62 -16.02
C ASP A 269 -3.46 -17.10 -15.73
N ALA A 270 -3.16 -18.38 -16.03
CA ALA A 270 -2.03 -18.82 -16.89
C ALA A 270 -1.88 -20.35 -17.00
N ALA A 271 -2.24 -20.91 -18.15
CA ALA A 271 -2.46 -22.34 -18.43
C ALA A 271 -1.25 -23.31 -18.42
N LYS A 272 -0.10 -22.95 -17.82
CA LYS A 272 1.04 -23.89 -17.64
C LYS A 272 1.69 -23.85 -16.26
N GLU A 273 1.64 -22.71 -15.57
CA GLU A 273 1.91 -22.61 -14.12
C GLU A 273 0.79 -23.23 -13.28
N GLU A 274 -0.42 -23.31 -13.84
CA GLU A 274 -1.65 -23.80 -13.21
C GLU A 274 -1.56 -25.20 -12.58
N SER A 275 -0.81 -26.15 -13.17
CA SER A 275 -0.81 -27.53 -12.65
C SER A 275 -0.03 -27.69 -11.34
N ARG A 276 1.15 -27.06 -11.21
CA ARG A 276 1.93 -27.09 -9.95
C ARG A 276 1.36 -26.10 -8.93
N LEU A 277 0.85 -24.96 -9.39
CA LEU A 277 0.14 -23.99 -8.57
C LEU A 277 -1.08 -24.64 -7.89
N ALA A 278 -1.92 -25.34 -8.66
CA ALA A 278 -3.09 -26.04 -8.15
C ALA A 278 -2.67 -27.12 -7.13
N GLU A 279 -1.58 -27.84 -7.36
CA GLU A 279 -1.09 -28.87 -6.43
C GLU A 279 -0.64 -28.28 -5.09
N VAL A 280 0.15 -27.20 -5.11
CA VAL A 280 0.63 -26.54 -3.87
C VAL A 280 -0.55 -25.95 -3.09
N ARG A 281 -1.46 -25.25 -3.77
CA ARG A 281 -2.67 -24.69 -3.14
C ARG A 281 -3.60 -25.77 -2.60
N GLN A 282 -3.78 -26.88 -3.32
CA GLN A 282 -4.61 -28.01 -2.85
C GLN A 282 -4.00 -28.69 -1.61
N LYS A 283 -2.68 -28.87 -1.57
CA LYS A 283 -1.98 -29.42 -0.39
C LYS A 283 -2.10 -28.48 0.80
N LEU A 284 -1.94 -27.17 0.58
CA LEU A 284 -2.12 -26.15 1.61
C LEU A 284 -3.55 -26.11 2.13
N TYR A 285 -4.54 -26.15 1.24
CA TYR A 285 -5.95 -26.23 1.59
C TYR A 285 -6.23 -27.48 2.44
N SER A 286 -5.74 -28.65 2.01
CA SER A 286 -5.91 -29.91 2.73
C SER A 286 -5.26 -29.90 4.12
N LEU A 287 -4.11 -29.22 4.27
CA LEU A 287 -3.42 -29.04 5.54
C LEU A 287 -4.25 -28.20 6.51
N LEU A 288 -4.83 -27.10 6.01
CA LEU A 288 -5.55 -26.11 6.83
C LEU A 288 -7.01 -26.49 7.09
N LYS A 289 -7.61 -27.34 6.24
CA LYS A 289 -8.99 -27.80 6.39
C LYS A 289 -9.25 -28.39 7.78
N GLY A 290 -10.27 -27.86 8.44
CA GLY A 290 -10.63 -28.25 9.82
C GLY A 290 -9.90 -27.50 10.92
N THR A 291 -8.99 -26.58 10.58
CA THR A 291 -8.41 -25.64 11.53
C THR A 291 -9.48 -24.64 12.00
N MET A 292 -9.48 -24.33 13.30
CA MET A 292 -10.44 -23.39 13.88
C MET A 292 -10.27 -21.99 13.30
N PHE A 293 -11.40 -21.36 12.96
CA PHE A 293 -11.44 -19.99 12.48
C PHE A 293 -12.28 -19.11 13.38
N ASN A 294 -11.60 -18.28 14.15
CA ASN A 294 -12.18 -17.33 15.08
C ASN A 294 -12.18 -15.93 14.44
N VAL A 295 -13.16 -15.12 14.79
CA VAL A 295 -13.27 -13.73 14.33
C VAL A 295 -13.58 -12.84 15.52
N ILE A 296 -12.84 -11.73 15.62
CA ILE A 296 -13.12 -10.64 16.54
C ILE A 296 -13.78 -9.54 15.71
N VAL A 297 -15.09 -9.39 15.90
CA VAL A 297 -15.88 -8.36 15.23
C VAL A 297 -15.72 -7.06 15.98
N LEU A 298 -15.27 -6.02 15.28
CA LEU A 298 -15.11 -4.67 15.79
C LEU A 298 -16.23 -3.80 15.21
N HIS A 299 -17.35 -3.70 15.91
CA HIS A 299 -18.51 -2.95 15.38
C HIS A 299 -18.22 -1.47 15.22
N ASN A 300 -17.36 -0.91 16.09
CA ASN A 300 -16.95 0.49 16.04
C ASN A 300 -15.55 0.62 15.44
N SER A 301 -15.40 0.17 14.20
CA SER A 301 -14.16 0.33 13.46
C SER A 301 -14.36 0.96 12.09
N LYS A 302 -13.27 1.49 11.55
CA LYS A 302 -13.09 1.98 10.20
C LYS A 302 -11.89 1.31 9.57
N PHE A 303 -12.02 1.03 8.29
CA PHE A 303 -10.98 0.46 7.47
C PHE A 303 -10.71 1.41 6.31
N TYR A 304 -9.47 1.86 6.20
CA TYR A 304 -9.01 2.71 5.11
C TYR A 304 -7.89 2.01 4.37
N HIS A 305 -7.86 2.12 3.04
CA HIS A 305 -6.85 1.49 2.21
C HIS A 305 -6.14 2.56 1.37
N LEU A 306 -4.81 2.61 1.47
CA LEU A 306 -3.93 3.53 0.76
C LEU A 306 -3.08 2.77 -0.26
N GLY A 307 -3.73 1.95 -1.11
CA GLY A 307 -3.04 1.06 -2.03
C GLY A 307 -2.98 1.52 -3.48
N THR A 308 -3.72 2.59 -3.83
CA THR A 308 -3.78 3.18 -5.17
C THR A 308 -3.55 4.69 -5.15
N THR A 309 -3.15 5.27 -6.27
CA THR A 309 -3.04 6.74 -6.46
C THR A 309 -4.37 7.45 -6.15
N GLN A 310 -5.50 6.89 -6.59
CA GLN A 310 -6.83 7.46 -6.35
C GLN A 310 -7.21 7.49 -4.87
N GLU A 311 -7.03 6.36 -4.17
CA GLU A 311 -7.26 6.29 -2.72
C GLU A 311 -6.31 7.23 -1.97
N TYR A 312 -5.03 7.26 -2.35
CA TYR A 312 -4.02 8.12 -1.73
C TYR A 312 -4.37 9.61 -1.84
N LEU A 313 -4.79 10.06 -3.03
CA LEU A 313 -5.29 11.42 -3.24
C LEU A 313 -6.54 11.66 -2.38
N PHE A 314 -7.57 10.83 -2.55
CA PHE A 314 -8.85 10.99 -1.84
C PHE A 314 -8.67 11.10 -0.32
N HIS A 315 -7.94 10.16 0.28
CA HIS A 315 -7.77 10.10 1.73
C HIS A 315 -6.96 11.26 2.29
N PHE A 316 -5.99 11.80 1.54
CA PHE A 316 -5.16 12.90 2.02
C PHE A 316 -5.68 14.30 1.65
N THR A 317 -6.63 14.41 0.72
CA THR A 317 -7.16 15.71 0.29
C THR A 317 -8.64 15.93 0.55
N SER A 318 -9.46 14.87 0.55
CA SER A 318 -10.93 14.99 0.48
C SER A 318 -11.66 14.21 1.57
N ASP A 319 -11.04 13.19 2.16
CA ASP A 319 -11.65 12.39 3.22
C ASP A 319 -11.62 13.11 4.58
N SER A 320 -12.72 13.79 4.89
CA SER A 320 -12.89 14.48 6.17
C SER A 320 -12.94 13.54 7.37
N LYS A 321 -13.30 12.26 7.18
CA LYS A 321 -13.40 11.29 8.29
C LYS A 321 -12.01 10.86 8.73
N LEU A 322 -11.19 10.35 7.80
CA LEU A 322 -9.82 9.96 8.14
C LEU A 322 -9.02 11.16 8.66
N LYS A 323 -9.23 12.34 8.06
CA LYS A 323 -8.62 13.59 8.53
C LYS A 323 -8.94 13.89 9.99
N PHE A 324 -10.20 13.76 10.37
CA PHE A 324 -10.63 13.98 11.75
C PHE A 324 -10.10 12.90 12.71
N GLU A 325 -10.17 11.62 12.30
CA GLU A 325 -9.81 10.48 13.16
C GLU A 325 -8.31 10.41 13.48
N LEU A 326 -7.45 10.83 12.54
CA LEU A 326 -5.97 10.85 12.72
C LEU A 326 -5.37 12.24 12.95
N ASP A 327 -6.19 13.29 13.04
CA ASP A 327 -5.74 14.70 13.07
C ASP A 327 -4.79 15.03 11.89
N LEU A 328 -5.16 14.60 10.68
CA LEU A 328 -4.34 14.86 9.49
C LEU A 328 -4.31 16.35 9.17
N ARG A 329 -3.12 16.84 8.83
CA ARG A 329 -2.85 18.25 8.52
C ARG A 329 -2.67 18.42 7.03
N SER A 330 -3.28 19.47 6.47
CA SER A 330 -3.06 19.84 5.06
C SER A 330 -1.59 20.23 4.80
N VAL A 331 -0.88 20.71 5.82
CA VAL A 331 0.57 21.02 5.75
C VAL A 331 1.27 20.36 6.94
N ALA A 332 1.96 19.25 6.69
CA ALA A 332 2.66 18.44 7.69
C ALA A 332 4.18 18.60 7.53
N SER A 333 4.84 19.07 8.60
CA SER A 333 6.28 19.34 8.66
C SER A 333 6.86 19.94 7.37
N SER A 334 6.25 21.01 6.84
CA SER A 334 6.59 21.62 5.54
C SER A 334 6.76 23.14 5.65
N ILE A 335 7.42 23.73 4.65
CA ILE A 335 7.45 25.18 4.40
C ILE A 335 6.45 25.46 3.28
N PHE A 336 5.43 26.26 3.59
CA PHE A 336 4.40 26.67 2.64
C PHE A 336 4.01 28.13 2.94
N PRO A 337 4.18 29.08 2.00
CA PRO A 337 3.92 30.49 2.25
C PRO A 337 2.43 30.76 2.49
N ASP A 338 2.09 31.51 3.55
CA ASP A 338 0.72 31.84 4.00
C ASP A 338 -0.22 32.44 2.92
N LYS A 339 0.32 32.95 1.80
CA LYS A 339 -0.50 33.48 0.68
C LYS A 339 -0.94 32.42 -0.33
N ALA A 340 -0.48 31.18 -0.17
CA ALA A 340 -0.89 30.04 -0.98
C ALA A 340 -1.98 29.20 -0.29
N GLU A 341 -2.67 29.74 0.73
CA GLU A 341 -3.82 29.07 1.33
C GLU A 341 -4.86 28.72 0.26
N SER A 342 -4.92 27.44 -0.10
CA SER A 342 -6.13 26.86 -0.67
C SER A 342 -7.20 27.02 0.40
N SER A 343 -8.11 27.97 0.21
CA SER A 343 -9.19 28.30 1.16
C SER A 343 -10.09 27.10 1.55
N ASP A 344 -9.93 25.94 0.88
CA ASP A 344 -10.73 24.74 1.08
C ASP A 344 -9.97 23.57 1.77
N GLY A 345 -8.71 23.73 2.18
CA GLY A 345 -7.95 22.64 2.86
C GLY A 345 -7.80 21.36 2.03
N SER A 346 -7.93 21.47 0.71
CA SER A 346 -8.05 20.38 -0.26
C SER A 346 -6.71 19.94 -0.86
N THR A 347 -5.59 20.37 -0.29
CA THR A 347 -4.24 19.94 -0.69
C THR A 347 -3.52 19.32 0.51
N SER A 348 -2.57 18.42 0.23
CA SER A 348 -1.74 17.79 1.25
C SER A 348 -0.26 17.98 0.93
N ILE A 349 0.45 18.70 1.80
CA ILE A 349 1.87 19.00 1.68
C ILE A 349 2.61 18.33 2.83
N VAL A 350 3.47 17.36 2.52
CA VAL A 350 4.14 16.50 3.51
C VAL A 350 5.65 16.59 3.34
N GLN A 351 6.35 17.04 4.38
CA GLN A 351 7.82 17.22 4.38
C GLN A 351 8.37 17.80 3.09
N SER A 352 7.85 18.95 2.67
CA SER A 352 8.19 19.59 1.40
C SER A 352 8.45 21.09 1.58
N ILE A 353 9.18 21.67 0.62
CA ILE A 353 9.51 23.10 0.58
C ILE A 353 8.91 23.70 -0.67
N LEU A 354 7.99 24.64 -0.49
CA LEU A 354 7.33 25.35 -1.57
C LEU A 354 7.73 26.82 -1.50
N GLU A 355 8.34 27.32 -2.57
CA GLU A 355 8.78 28.71 -2.68
C GLU A 355 7.61 29.66 -3.00
N PRO A 356 7.67 30.94 -2.60
CA PRO A 356 6.64 31.93 -2.95
C PRO A 356 6.39 32.04 -4.46
N GLY A 357 5.12 32.03 -4.85
CA GLY A 357 4.70 32.17 -6.25
C GLY A 357 4.43 30.86 -6.98
N CYS A 358 4.56 29.69 -6.33
CA CYS A 358 3.98 28.46 -6.85
C CYS A 358 2.47 28.39 -6.59
N SER A 359 1.73 27.63 -7.42
CA SER A 359 0.31 27.36 -7.23
C SER A 359 0.02 25.86 -7.25
N ILE A 360 -0.70 25.36 -6.24
CA ILE A 360 -1.06 23.95 -6.13
C ILE A 360 -2.57 23.80 -6.31
N GLY A 361 -2.97 23.01 -7.31
CA GLY A 361 -4.36 22.70 -7.58
C GLY A 361 -4.99 21.85 -6.48
N PRO A 362 -6.31 22.01 -6.22
CA PRO A 362 -7.02 21.19 -5.24
C PRO A 362 -6.96 19.70 -5.59
N GLY A 363 -7.03 18.87 -4.56
CA GLY A 363 -6.95 17.42 -4.66
C GLY A 363 -5.52 16.89 -4.84
N SER A 364 -4.50 17.73 -4.80
CA SER A 364 -3.10 17.33 -5.04
C SER A 364 -2.31 17.05 -3.75
N VAL A 365 -1.37 16.12 -3.85
CA VAL A 365 -0.44 15.73 -2.78
C VAL A 365 1.00 16.01 -3.21
N ILE A 366 1.73 16.76 -2.40
CA ILE A 366 3.16 17.03 -2.57
C ILE A 366 3.89 16.40 -1.39
N GLU A 367 4.78 15.44 -1.63
CA GLU A 367 5.61 14.83 -0.58
C GLU A 367 7.10 14.86 -0.91
N TYR A 368 7.93 15.07 0.11
CA TYR A 368 9.39 15.03 0.01
C TYR A 368 9.95 15.80 -1.20
N SER A 369 9.38 16.97 -1.51
CA SER A 369 9.69 17.69 -2.75
C SER A 369 10.08 19.14 -2.51
N ARG A 370 10.78 19.71 -3.48
CA ARG A 370 11.13 21.14 -3.56
C ARG A 370 10.45 21.74 -4.78
N ILE A 371 9.57 22.72 -4.57
CA ILE A 371 8.81 23.38 -5.62
C ILE A 371 9.23 24.85 -5.67
N GLY A 372 9.78 25.26 -6.80
CA GLY A 372 10.30 26.60 -7.04
C GLY A 372 9.22 27.65 -7.34
N PRO A 373 9.62 28.92 -7.47
CA PRO A 373 8.72 30.00 -7.83
C PRO A 373 8.19 29.79 -9.25
N ALA A 374 6.97 30.25 -9.53
CA ALA A 374 6.30 30.13 -10.84
C ALA A 374 6.08 28.68 -11.33
N VAL A 375 6.07 27.70 -10.42
CA VAL A 375 5.59 26.35 -10.73
C VAL A 375 4.08 26.28 -10.49
N SER A 376 3.35 25.81 -11.50
CA SER A 376 1.92 25.50 -11.41
C SER A 376 1.75 23.98 -11.36
N VAL A 377 1.06 23.48 -10.34
CA VAL A 377 0.65 22.07 -10.25
C VAL A 377 -0.85 22.00 -10.42
N GLY A 378 -1.30 21.20 -11.38
CA GLY A 378 -2.72 20.96 -11.64
C GLY A 378 -3.43 20.24 -10.49
N LYS A 379 -4.73 19.99 -10.69
CA LYS A 379 -5.59 19.31 -9.71
C LYS A 379 -5.24 17.82 -9.64
N ASN A 380 -5.61 17.16 -8.55
CA ASN A 380 -5.54 15.69 -8.40
C ASN A 380 -4.18 15.10 -8.81
N SER A 381 -3.09 15.76 -8.45
CA SER A 381 -1.74 15.39 -8.87
C SER A 381 -0.89 14.94 -7.68
N ILE A 382 0.03 14.01 -7.91
CA ILE A 382 0.98 13.50 -6.91
C ILE A 382 2.38 13.90 -7.34
N ILE A 383 3.07 14.70 -6.52
CA ILE A 383 4.49 15.03 -6.72
C ILE A 383 5.27 14.43 -5.55
N SER A 384 6.20 13.52 -5.84
CA SER A 384 6.96 12.80 -4.80
C SER A 384 8.47 12.81 -5.07
N GLY A 385 9.27 13.17 -4.07
CA GLY A 385 10.74 13.08 -4.17
C GLY A 385 11.37 13.98 -5.23
N SER A 386 10.69 15.05 -5.67
CA SER A 386 11.05 15.80 -6.87
C SER A 386 11.56 17.20 -6.55
N HIS A 387 12.39 17.75 -7.44
CA HIS A 387 12.86 19.14 -7.38
C HIS A 387 12.48 19.85 -8.67
N ILE A 388 11.68 20.92 -8.58
CA ILE A 388 11.22 21.72 -9.72
C ILE A 388 11.68 23.15 -9.49
N ASP A 389 12.83 23.55 -10.06
CA ASP A 389 13.49 24.84 -9.80
C ASP A 389 13.31 25.89 -10.91
N LEU A 390 12.59 25.54 -11.97
CA LEU A 390 12.31 26.40 -13.12
C LEU A 390 10.80 26.52 -13.33
N GLU A 391 10.38 27.56 -14.03
CA GLU A 391 9.00 27.76 -14.47
C GLU A 391 8.51 26.51 -15.22
N ALA A 392 7.45 25.89 -14.67
CA ALA A 392 6.89 24.64 -15.16
C ALA A 392 5.40 24.58 -14.85
N ASP A 393 4.63 24.08 -15.81
CA ASP A 393 3.23 23.72 -15.62
C ASP A 393 3.12 22.20 -15.58
N VAL A 394 2.75 21.65 -14.42
CA VAL A 394 2.42 20.25 -14.24
C VAL A 394 0.92 20.11 -14.42
N PRO A 395 0.45 19.31 -15.40
CA PRO A 395 -0.97 19.24 -15.69
C PRO A 395 -1.78 18.57 -14.58
N SER A 396 -3.10 18.67 -14.65
CA SER A 396 -3.99 17.96 -13.72
C SER A 396 -3.94 16.45 -13.94
N ASN A 397 -4.32 15.68 -12.91
CA ASN A 397 -4.28 14.22 -12.89
C ASN A 397 -2.88 13.66 -13.15
N CYS A 398 -1.82 14.41 -12.78
CA CYS A 398 -0.44 14.02 -13.05
C CYS A 398 0.19 13.33 -11.85
N PHE A 399 0.79 12.17 -12.09
CA PHE A 399 1.76 11.58 -11.18
C PHE A 399 3.16 11.94 -11.65
N LEU A 400 3.99 12.49 -10.76
CA LEU A 400 5.40 12.77 -10.96
C LEU A 400 6.20 12.28 -9.75
N SER A 401 7.12 11.34 -9.97
CA SER A 401 8.03 10.91 -8.92
C SER A 401 9.46 10.77 -9.44
N SER A 402 10.42 11.27 -8.67
CA SER A 402 11.83 11.25 -9.04
C SER A 402 12.62 10.29 -8.17
N LEU A 403 13.48 9.48 -8.79
CA LEU A 403 14.34 8.52 -8.12
C LEU A 403 15.81 8.83 -8.40
N SER A 404 16.63 8.70 -7.36
CA SER A 404 18.07 8.57 -7.51
C SER A 404 18.39 7.13 -7.90
N ILE A 405 19.25 6.96 -8.89
CA ILE A 405 19.73 5.66 -9.37
C ILE A 405 21.26 5.65 -9.44
N LYS A 406 21.87 4.48 -9.27
CA LYS A 406 23.31 4.29 -9.36
C LYS A 406 23.66 3.44 -10.58
N ILE A 407 24.31 4.07 -11.56
CA ILE A 407 24.78 3.41 -12.79
C ILE A 407 26.29 3.66 -12.88
N ASN A 408 27.09 2.60 -13.01
CA ASN A 408 28.56 2.68 -13.09
C ASN A 408 29.16 3.52 -11.93
N ASP A 409 28.68 3.26 -10.71
CA ASP A 409 29.04 3.97 -9.48
C ASP A 409 28.75 5.48 -9.44
N GLN A 410 28.05 6.01 -10.44
CA GLN A 410 27.61 7.40 -10.46
C GLN A 410 26.13 7.49 -10.10
N VAL A 411 25.80 8.41 -9.20
CA VAL A 411 24.42 8.81 -8.94
C VAL A 411 23.91 9.59 -10.15
N LYS A 412 22.76 9.18 -10.65
CA LYS A 412 21.98 9.80 -11.72
C LYS A 412 20.52 9.87 -11.27
N TYR A 413 19.70 10.58 -12.03
CA TYR A 413 18.32 10.84 -11.66
C TYR A 413 17.38 10.54 -12.81
N VAL A 414 16.22 9.99 -12.49
CA VAL A 414 15.15 9.69 -13.44
C VAL A 414 13.82 10.05 -12.81
N SER A 415 12.97 10.75 -13.56
CA SER A 415 11.62 11.10 -13.11
C SER A 415 10.60 10.34 -13.93
N MET A 416 9.76 9.54 -13.26
CA MET A 416 8.61 8.92 -13.89
C MET A 416 7.44 9.89 -13.88
N VAL A 417 6.74 9.97 -15.01
CA VAL A 417 5.55 10.82 -15.18
C VAL A 417 4.49 10.05 -15.95
N PHE A 418 3.25 10.07 -15.48
CA PHE A 418 2.08 9.42 -16.10
C PHE A 418 0.79 9.97 -15.48
N SER A 419 -0.37 9.62 -16.03
CA SER A 419 -1.65 10.01 -15.44
C SER A 419 -1.87 9.20 -14.16
N VAL A 420 -2.46 9.80 -13.12
CA VAL A 420 -2.88 9.05 -11.92
C VAL A 420 -3.89 7.94 -12.24
N GLU A 421 -4.47 7.95 -13.45
CA GLU A 421 -5.41 6.96 -13.99
C GLU A 421 -4.75 5.92 -14.91
N ASP A 422 -3.46 6.06 -15.26
CA ASP A 422 -2.76 5.09 -16.12
C ASP A 422 -2.57 3.75 -15.39
N ASP A 423 -2.97 2.65 -16.04
CA ASP A 423 -2.84 1.30 -15.48
C ASP A 423 -1.43 0.73 -15.75
N LEU A 424 -0.54 0.92 -14.78
CA LEU A 424 0.82 0.35 -14.83
C LEU A 424 0.88 -1.18 -14.68
N LYS A 425 -0.23 -1.81 -14.27
CA LYS A 425 -0.34 -3.26 -14.15
C LYS A 425 -0.75 -3.91 -15.46
N LYS A 426 -1.45 -3.16 -16.32
CA LYS A 426 -1.85 -3.60 -17.65
C LYS A 426 -0.61 -3.91 -18.49
N SER A 427 -0.63 -5.10 -19.08
CA SER A 427 0.40 -5.54 -20.01
C SER A 427 -0.21 -6.35 -21.15
N VAL A 428 0.51 -6.41 -22.27
CA VAL A 428 0.16 -7.21 -23.44
C VAL A 428 1.25 -8.24 -23.73
N LYS A 429 0.90 -9.31 -24.45
CA LYS A 429 1.85 -10.40 -24.78
C LYS A 429 2.58 -10.18 -26.11
N LEU A 430 1.94 -9.48 -27.04
CA LEU A 430 2.45 -9.28 -28.40
C LEU A 430 2.74 -7.79 -28.63
N LEU A 431 3.84 -7.50 -29.33
CA LEU A 431 4.18 -6.12 -29.72
C LEU A 431 3.07 -5.45 -30.55
N SER A 432 2.32 -6.24 -31.33
CA SER A 432 1.18 -5.74 -32.13
C SER A 432 0.10 -5.08 -31.27
N ASP A 433 0.02 -5.46 -30.00
CA ASP A 433 -1.08 -5.08 -29.10
C ASP A 433 -0.72 -3.88 -28.22
N ILE A 434 0.50 -3.33 -28.37
CA ILE A 434 0.98 -2.16 -27.61
C ILE A 434 0.05 -0.95 -27.78
N HIS A 435 -0.64 -0.85 -28.91
CA HIS A 435 -1.60 0.22 -29.17
C HIS A 435 -2.74 0.28 -28.14
N SER A 436 -3.02 -0.83 -27.45
CA SER A 436 -4.04 -0.92 -26.40
C SER A 436 -3.59 -0.39 -25.03
N LEU A 437 -2.29 -0.17 -24.84
CA LEU A 437 -1.72 0.49 -23.67
C LEU A 437 -1.91 2.00 -23.81
N GLN A 438 -2.15 2.67 -22.69
CA GLN A 438 -2.44 4.10 -22.65
C GLN A 438 -1.38 4.81 -21.82
N PHE A 439 -1.04 6.02 -22.20
CA PHE A 439 -0.22 6.97 -21.46
C PHE A 439 -0.92 8.33 -21.55
N PHE A 440 -1.41 8.85 -20.42
CA PHE A 440 -2.20 10.08 -20.40
C PHE A 440 -3.42 10.05 -21.34
N GLY A 441 -4.07 8.90 -21.45
CA GLY A 441 -5.25 8.70 -22.31
C GLY A 441 -4.96 8.64 -23.82
N ILE A 442 -3.68 8.61 -24.22
CA ILE A 442 -3.23 8.43 -25.60
C ILE A 442 -2.59 7.04 -25.75
N SER A 443 -2.68 6.45 -26.93
CA SER A 443 -2.05 5.15 -27.19
C SER A 443 -0.54 5.22 -26.98
N LEU A 444 0.04 4.24 -26.27
CA LEU A 444 1.49 4.18 -26.08
C LEU A 444 2.24 4.16 -27.42
N LEU A 445 1.67 3.53 -28.45
CA LEU A 445 2.28 3.50 -29.79
C LEU A 445 2.41 4.92 -30.38
N GLU A 446 1.38 5.75 -30.24
CA GLU A 446 1.41 7.15 -30.70
C GLU A 446 2.41 7.98 -29.89
N CYS A 447 2.49 7.76 -28.58
CA CYS A 447 3.49 8.41 -27.73
C CYS A 447 4.91 8.07 -28.17
N LEU A 448 5.19 6.80 -28.48
CA LEU A 448 6.50 6.35 -28.96
C LEU A 448 6.90 7.05 -30.27
N ASP A 449 5.95 7.23 -31.20
CA ASP A 449 6.16 7.96 -32.45
C ASP A 449 6.51 9.44 -32.20
N LEU A 450 5.79 10.12 -31.29
CA LEU A 450 6.10 11.48 -30.86
C LEU A 450 7.49 11.58 -30.23
N TRP A 451 7.91 10.55 -29.51
CA TRP A 451 9.19 10.50 -28.81
C TRP A 451 10.36 10.04 -29.67
N GLY A 452 10.10 9.62 -30.91
CA GLY A 452 11.12 9.06 -31.81
C GLY A 452 11.70 7.73 -31.32
N VAL A 453 10.94 6.98 -30.51
CA VAL A 453 11.31 5.68 -29.94
C VAL A 453 10.64 4.57 -30.74
N LYS A 454 11.42 3.57 -31.16
CA LYS A 454 10.89 2.47 -31.96
C LYS A 454 10.27 1.38 -31.07
N ALA A 455 9.02 1.01 -31.35
CA ALA A 455 8.41 -0.18 -30.77
C ALA A 455 9.19 -1.44 -31.20
N SER A 456 9.83 -2.10 -30.24
CA SER A 456 10.63 -3.31 -30.43
C SER A 456 10.75 -4.07 -29.11
N ASP A 457 11.21 -5.32 -29.15
CA ASP A 457 11.42 -6.10 -27.92
C ASP A 457 12.41 -5.42 -26.96
N GLN A 458 13.39 -4.66 -27.50
CA GLN A 458 14.37 -3.92 -26.70
C GLN A 458 13.78 -2.72 -25.95
N LEU A 459 12.56 -2.30 -26.28
CA LEU A 459 11.86 -1.24 -25.55
C LEU A 459 11.48 -1.70 -24.14
N PHE A 460 11.19 -2.99 -23.95
CA PHE A 460 10.67 -3.50 -22.69
C PHE A 460 11.75 -4.22 -21.88
N SER A 461 11.76 -3.99 -20.57
CA SER A 461 12.64 -4.68 -19.62
C SER A 461 12.06 -6.02 -19.17
N GLY A 462 12.96 -6.90 -18.72
CA GLY A 462 12.64 -8.28 -18.33
C GLY A 462 12.57 -9.24 -19.53
N GLU A 463 13.06 -10.47 -19.34
CA GLU A 463 12.90 -11.54 -20.33
C GLU A 463 11.54 -12.22 -20.11
N ASN A 464 10.64 -12.15 -21.11
CA ASN A 464 9.30 -12.76 -21.09
C ASN A 464 8.28 -12.18 -20.10
N THR A 465 8.52 -10.98 -19.58
CA THR A 465 7.54 -10.21 -18.78
C THR A 465 6.54 -9.52 -19.72
N GLY A 466 5.30 -9.32 -19.24
CA GLY A 466 4.27 -8.64 -20.03
C GLY A 466 4.72 -7.25 -20.47
N LEU A 467 4.42 -6.89 -21.72
CA LEU A 467 4.78 -5.61 -22.32
C LEU A 467 3.82 -4.54 -21.78
N GLY A 468 4.31 -3.64 -20.92
CA GLY A 468 3.49 -2.60 -20.29
C GLY A 468 4.29 -1.33 -19.97
N LEU A 469 3.59 -0.29 -19.49
CA LEU A 469 4.23 0.97 -19.07
C LEU A 469 5.31 0.76 -18.00
N TRP A 470 5.09 -0.17 -17.07
CA TRP A 470 6.04 -0.52 -16.02
C TRP A 470 7.40 -0.96 -16.56
N THR A 471 7.38 -1.69 -17.67
CA THR A 471 8.55 -2.28 -18.33
C THR A 471 9.09 -1.45 -19.50
N ALA A 472 8.36 -0.42 -19.95
CA ALA A 472 8.75 0.37 -21.11
C ALA A 472 9.90 1.35 -20.78
N ARG A 473 11.00 1.29 -21.55
CA ARG A 473 12.16 2.19 -21.44
C ARG A 473 11.89 3.53 -22.09
N VAL A 474 11.17 4.39 -21.38
CA VAL A 474 10.77 5.72 -21.87
C VAL A 474 11.28 6.87 -21.00
N PHE A 475 11.76 6.59 -19.78
CA PHE A 475 12.16 7.66 -18.85
C PHE A 475 13.65 8.03 -18.99
N PRO A 476 13.98 9.30 -19.23
CA PRO A 476 15.35 9.74 -19.48
C PRO A 476 16.22 9.78 -18.21
N VAL A 477 17.45 9.27 -18.31
CA VAL A 477 18.50 9.39 -17.29
C VAL A 477 19.21 10.73 -17.41
N CYS A 478 19.17 11.50 -16.33
CA CYS A 478 19.74 12.85 -16.25
C CYS A 478 20.78 12.97 -15.13
N SER A 479 21.54 14.08 -15.14
CA SER A 479 22.62 14.29 -14.17
C SER A 479 22.18 15.01 -12.90
N THR A 480 21.00 15.65 -12.90
CA THR A 480 20.40 16.29 -11.72
C THR A 480 18.91 15.96 -11.59
N LEU A 481 18.36 16.05 -10.38
CA LEU A 481 16.92 15.88 -10.10
C LEU A 481 16.06 16.86 -10.91
N SER A 482 16.42 18.14 -10.92
CA SER A 482 15.65 19.14 -11.67
C SER A 482 15.67 18.89 -13.17
N GLU A 483 16.79 18.42 -13.71
CA GLU A 483 16.90 18.06 -15.12
C GLU A 483 16.01 16.86 -15.47
N SER A 484 15.96 15.83 -14.61
CA SER A 484 15.10 14.65 -14.86
C SER A 484 13.63 15.03 -14.88
N VAL A 485 13.18 15.88 -13.93
CA VAL A 485 11.80 16.39 -13.94
C VAL A 485 11.52 17.17 -15.21
N ARG A 486 12.41 18.09 -15.58
CA ARG A 486 12.24 18.94 -16.77
C ARG A 486 12.13 18.11 -18.06
N MET A 487 12.95 17.06 -18.21
CA MET A 487 12.88 16.19 -19.40
C MET A 487 11.59 15.38 -19.43
N SER A 488 11.14 14.85 -18.28
CA SER A 488 9.89 14.11 -18.18
C SER A 488 8.66 15.00 -18.43
N LEU A 489 8.64 16.23 -17.93
CA LEU A 489 7.57 17.19 -18.25
C LEU A 489 7.57 17.59 -19.73
N LYS A 490 8.74 17.74 -20.37
CA LYS A 490 8.79 17.95 -21.84
C LYS A 490 8.22 16.77 -22.62
N MET A 491 8.54 15.55 -22.18
CA MET A 491 7.99 14.31 -22.74
C MET A 491 6.46 14.26 -22.60
N LEU A 492 5.92 14.67 -21.44
CA LEU A 492 4.49 14.77 -21.23
C LEU A 492 3.82 15.87 -22.07
N ASN A 493 4.41 17.07 -22.09
CA ASN A 493 3.90 18.19 -22.89
C ASN A 493 3.86 17.84 -24.38
N SER A 494 4.80 17.01 -24.86
CA SER A 494 4.80 16.53 -26.24
C SER A 494 3.55 15.70 -26.54
N VAL A 495 3.12 14.84 -25.61
CA VAL A 495 1.88 14.05 -25.72
C VAL A 495 0.65 14.97 -25.65
N GLN A 496 0.58 15.88 -24.67
CA GLN A 496 -0.57 16.76 -24.49
C GLN A 496 -0.80 17.73 -25.66
N HIS A 497 0.24 18.05 -26.41
CA HIS A 497 0.17 18.98 -27.55
C HIS A 497 0.38 18.29 -28.90
N MET A 498 0.46 16.96 -28.92
CA MET A 498 0.73 16.16 -30.13
C MET A 498 1.92 16.70 -30.93
N SER A 499 3.01 17.01 -30.23
CA SER A 499 4.23 17.58 -30.78
C SER A 499 5.41 16.64 -30.62
N ALA A 500 6.36 16.70 -31.55
CA ALA A 500 7.51 15.80 -31.54
C ALA A 500 8.55 16.21 -30.46
N PHE A 501 9.01 15.24 -29.67
CA PHE A 501 10.08 15.42 -28.68
C PHE A 501 11.01 14.20 -28.66
N LYS A 502 12.11 14.26 -29.40
CA LYS A 502 13.00 13.10 -29.61
C LYS A 502 13.78 12.74 -28.34
N LEU A 503 13.61 11.51 -27.86
CA LEU A 503 14.33 10.95 -26.70
C LEU A 503 15.68 10.29 -27.05
N ASN A 504 16.04 10.24 -28.33
CA ASN A 504 17.15 9.45 -28.88
C ASN A 504 18.55 9.81 -28.32
N GLY A 505 18.69 10.96 -27.66
CA GLY A 505 19.93 11.41 -27.01
C GLY A 505 20.09 10.96 -25.56
N PHE A 506 19.08 10.31 -24.98
CA PHE A 506 19.07 9.89 -23.59
C PHE A 506 19.24 8.37 -23.47
N LYS A 507 19.92 7.94 -22.40
CA LYS A 507 19.71 6.58 -21.89
C LYS A 507 18.31 6.56 -21.28
N LEU A 508 17.48 5.63 -21.72
CA LEU A 508 16.11 5.46 -21.21
C LEU A 508 16.05 4.24 -20.29
N LEU A 509 15.25 4.35 -19.23
CA LEU A 509 14.95 3.25 -18.32
C LEU A 509 13.44 3.05 -18.20
N SER A 510 13.08 1.82 -17.86
CA SER A 510 11.74 1.47 -17.36
C SER A 510 11.61 1.71 -15.86
N ILE A 511 10.39 1.74 -15.33
CA ILE A 511 10.16 1.84 -13.89
C ILE A 511 10.78 0.63 -13.17
N GLU A 512 10.66 -0.56 -13.74
CA GLU A 512 11.30 -1.78 -13.22
C GLU A 512 12.83 -1.65 -13.12
N GLU A 513 13.48 -1.13 -14.15
CA GLU A 513 14.93 -0.90 -14.14
C GLU A 513 15.31 0.19 -13.15
N MET A 514 14.54 1.28 -13.06
CA MET A 514 14.75 2.34 -12.07
C MET A 514 14.75 1.77 -10.65
N LEU A 515 13.83 0.87 -10.33
CA LEU A 515 13.76 0.22 -9.01
C LEU A 515 14.91 -0.76 -8.75
N THR A 516 15.46 -1.34 -9.80
CA THR A 516 16.65 -2.21 -9.72
C THR A 516 17.91 -1.39 -9.45
N TYR A 517 18.05 -0.23 -10.09
CA TYR A 517 19.21 0.66 -9.96
C TYR A 517 19.10 1.69 -8.83
N LYS A 518 18.01 1.73 -8.07
CA LYS A 518 17.74 2.78 -7.08
C LYS A 518 18.88 2.97 -6.07
N ASP A 519 19.25 4.22 -5.83
CA ASP A 519 20.19 4.61 -4.78
C ASP A 519 19.41 5.06 -3.54
N VAL A 520 19.20 4.13 -2.62
CA VAL A 520 18.44 4.39 -1.37
C VAL A 520 19.13 5.42 -0.49
N GLU A 521 20.46 5.48 -0.50
CA GLU A 521 21.21 6.40 0.36
C GLU A 521 21.03 7.85 -0.09
N ASP A 522 21.17 8.11 -1.40
CA ASP A 522 20.97 9.44 -1.95
C ASP A 522 19.52 9.92 -1.78
N MET A 523 18.52 9.03 -1.99
CA MET A 523 17.11 9.38 -1.78
C MET A 523 16.80 9.74 -0.31
N LEU A 524 17.37 9.02 0.66
CA LEU A 524 17.18 9.34 2.08
C LEU A 524 17.92 10.63 2.48
N ASN A 525 19.12 10.86 1.94
CA ASN A 525 19.85 12.10 2.15
C ASN A 525 19.06 13.31 1.63
N PHE A 526 18.42 13.21 0.46
CA PHE A 526 17.54 14.26 -0.06
C PHE A 526 16.37 14.56 0.88
N ARG A 527 15.69 13.52 1.41
CA ARG A 527 14.61 13.69 2.41
C ARG A 527 15.11 14.33 3.70
N GLN A 528 16.31 13.97 4.16
CA GLN A 528 16.93 14.54 5.35
C GLN A 528 17.30 16.02 5.14
N GLN A 529 17.84 16.38 3.97
CA GLN A 529 18.12 17.79 3.63
C GLN A 529 16.87 18.66 3.69
N ILE A 530 15.74 18.15 3.19
CA ILE A 530 14.45 18.86 3.28
C ILE A 530 14.05 19.03 4.75
N TYR A 531 14.14 17.97 5.56
CA TYR A 531 13.81 18.02 6.98
C TYR A 531 14.67 19.06 7.74
N ASP A 532 15.98 19.02 7.55
CA ASP A 532 16.93 19.91 8.24
C ASP A 532 16.66 21.38 7.91
N GLU A 533 16.35 21.67 6.64
CA GLU A 533 16.02 23.03 6.18
C GLU A 533 14.70 23.53 6.76
N ILE A 534 13.66 22.70 6.78
CA ILE A 534 12.36 23.02 7.39
C ILE A 534 12.54 23.30 8.89
N HIS A 535 13.30 22.45 9.58
CA HIS A 535 13.56 22.62 11.01
C HIS A 535 14.36 23.91 11.29
N LEU A 536 15.39 24.19 10.49
CA LEU A 536 16.20 25.41 10.63
C LEU A 536 15.37 26.68 10.39
N GLN A 537 14.48 26.69 9.40
CA GLN A 537 13.62 27.84 9.14
C GLN A 537 12.60 28.07 10.26
N ARG A 538 11.95 27.00 10.75
CA ARG A 538 11.01 27.09 11.88
C ARG A 538 11.66 27.59 13.16
N GLN A 539 12.93 27.28 13.40
CA GLN A 539 13.69 27.84 14.52
C GLN A 539 13.92 29.36 14.37
N LYS A 540 14.19 29.83 13.15
CA LYS A 540 14.36 31.27 12.87
C LYS A 540 13.04 32.06 13.01
N GLU A 541 11.92 31.42 12.70
CA GLU A 541 10.56 31.99 12.84
C GLU A 541 10.04 32.00 14.29
N LYS A 542 10.72 31.31 15.22
CA LYS A 542 10.46 31.35 16.67
C LYS A 542 11.63 31.97 17.46
N PRO A 543 11.99 33.27 17.28
CA PRO A 543 13.15 33.81 17.98
C PRO A 543 12.92 34.10 19.47
N ASP A 544 11.69 34.28 19.97
CA ASP A 544 11.45 34.62 21.38
C ASP A 544 10.07 34.12 21.86
N LEU A 545 10.08 33.13 22.76
CA LEU A 545 8.98 32.81 23.68
C LEU A 545 9.57 32.43 25.04
#